data_AF-A0A8T9S699-F1
#
_entry.id   AF-A0A8T9S699-F1
#
_cell.length_a   1.000
_cell.length_b   1.000
_cell.length_c   1.000
_cell.angle_alpha   90.00
_cell.angle_beta   90.00
_cell.angle_gamma   90.00
#
_symmetry.space_group_name_H-M   'P 1'
#
loop_
_entity.id
_entity.type
_entity.pdbx_description
1 polymer ?
#
loop_
_entity_poly.entity_id
_entity_poly.type
_entity_poly.pdbx_seq_one_letter_code
_entity_poly.pdbx_strand_id
1 'polypeptide(L)'
;MPSTGFIQANGTSAVNLSTAGQSIPGAGGGAGGVVVLAAKGTLTLQGNIQANGGNGASAFDGNGGNGEGGGGGGGGGIVRLLASSSPSVTGSVQVLGGSAGAAAGSTTSVVAGGGGGACGGNGGAPGTTGASASAGSAGYFIQTVAPAPENLLE
;
A
#
# COMPACT_ATOMS: atom_id res chain seq x y z
N MET A 1 8.90 -20.69 21.82
CA MET A 1 9.36 -19.44 21.17
C MET A 1 8.43 -18.33 21.62
N PRO A 2 8.90 -17.19 22.16
CA PRO A 2 7.99 -16.10 22.47
C PRO A 2 7.42 -15.58 21.16
N SER A 3 6.08 -15.49 21.09
CA SER A 3 5.37 -14.76 20.04
C SER A 3 5.84 -13.30 20.07
N THR A 4 6.47 -12.83 19.00
CA THR A 4 6.79 -11.40 18.88
C THR A 4 5.53 -10.64 18.44
N GLY A 5 5.34 -9.44 18.99
CA GLY A 5 4.18 -8.60 18.66
C GLY A 5 4.15 -8.22 17.18
N PHE A 6 2.94 -8.10 16.61
CA PHE A 6 2.73 -7.75 15.21
C PHE A 6 1.67 -6.65 15.09
N ILE A 7 2.02 -5.55 14.41
CA ILE A 7 1.06 -4.51 14.03
C ILE A 7 0.86 -4.61 12.51
N GLN A 8 -0.37 -4.91 12.09
CA GLN A 8 -0.76 -4.94 10.69
C GLN A 8 -1.65 -3.75 10.36
N ALA A 9 -1.11 -2.82 9.58
CA ALA A 9 -1.78 -1.65 9.04
C ALA A 9 -1.67 -1.66 7.51
N ASN A 10 -1.79 -2.83 6.88
CA ASN A 10 -1.69 -2.96 5.42
C ASN A 10 -2.97 -2.50 4.73
N GLY A 11 -2.82 -1.94 3.53
CA GLY A 11 -3.91 -1.72 2.60
C GLY A 11 -4.44 -3.03 2.03
N THR A 12 -5.74 -3.05 1.72
CA THR A 12 -6.38 -4.22 1.11
C THR A 12 -6.04 -4.33 -0.37
N SER A 13 -5.63 -5.52 -0.82
CA SER A 13 -5.51 -5.80 -2.25
C SER A 13 -6.88 -5.80 -2.92
N ALA A 14 -6.97 -5.18 -4.08
CA ALA A 14 -8.18 -5.22 -4.88
C ALA A 14 -8.41 -6.62 -5.47
N VAL A 15 -9.67 -6.94 -5.72
CA VAL A 15 -10.10 -8.19 -6.35
C VAL A 15 -10.93 -7.88 -7.59
N ASN A 16 -10.80 -8.72 -8.61
CA ASN A 16 -11.69 -8.75 -9.76
C ASN A 16 -12.51 -10.03 -9.70
N LEU A 17 -13.82 -9.93 -9.91
CA LEU A 17 -14.75 -11.07 -9.80
C LEU A 17 -14.73 -11.99 -11.03
N SER A 18 -14.09 -11.57 -12.12
CA SER A 18 -13.88 -12.37 -13.35
C SER A 18 -15.15 -13.04 -13.86
N THR A 19 -16.23 -12.27 -14.03
CA THR A 19 -17.54 -12.77 -14.46
C THR A 19 -17.57 -13.00 -15.98
N ALA A 20 -17.79 -14.24 -16.41
CA ALA A 20 -17.89 -14.60 -17.83
C ALA A 20 -18.95 -13.75 -18.56
N GLY A 21 -18.65 -13.33 -19.79
CA GLY A 21 -19.49 -12.45 -20.58
C GLY A 21 -19.35 -10.95 -20.25
N GLN A 22 -18.54 -10.57 -19.26
CA GLN A 22 -18.35 -9.17 -18.84
C GLN A 22 -16.88 -8.73 -18.93
N SER A 23 -16.66 -7.55 -19.48
CA SER A 23 -15.40 -6.79 -19.35
C SER A 23 -15.35 -6.09 -18.00
N ILE A 24 -14.28 -6.30 -17.23
CA ILE A 24 -14.12 -5.72 -15.90
C ILE A 24 -12.72 -5.13 -15.75
N PRO A 25 -12.56 -3.79 -15.74
CA PRO A 25 -11.31 -3.12 -15.42
C PRO A 25 -10.80 -3.49 -14.02
N GLY A 26 -9.48 -3.54 -13.87
CA GLY A 26 -8.85 -3.83 -12.59
C GLY A 26 -9.08 -2.70 -11.59
N ALA A 27 -9.59 -2.99 -10.40
CA ALA A 27 -9.69 -2.03 -9.31
C ALA A 27 -8.32 -1.73 -8.66
N GLY A 28 -8.13 -0.52 -8.15
CA GLY A 28 -6.88 -0.12 -7.49
C GLY A 28 -6.75 -0.63 -6.06
N GLY A 29 -5.52 -0.90 -5.62
CA GLY A 29 -5.23 -1.38 -4.27
C GLY A 29 -5.34 -0.28 -3.19
N GLY A 30 -5.70 -0.67 -1.97
CA GLY A 30 -5.80 0.25 -0.83
C GLY A 30 -4.44 0.75 -0.33
N ALA A 31 -4.39 1.95 0.25
CA ALA A 31 -3.17 2.48 0.85
C ALA A 31 -2.81 1.75 2.16
N GLY A 32 -1.52 1.75 2.51
CA GLY A 32 -1.09 1.39 3.87
C GLY A 32 -1.70 2.32 4.94
N GLY A 33 -1.52 1.99 6.20
CA GLY A 33 -1.99 2.78 7.33
C GLY A 33 -0.94 3.71 7.92
N VAL A 34 -1.33 4.40 8.98
CA VAL A 34 -0.42 5.22 9.79
C VAL A 34 -0.28 4.56 11.16
N VAL A 35 0.96 4.31 11.58
CA VAL A 35 1.28 3.77 12.90
C VAL A 35 2.20 4.75 13.62
N VAL A 36 1.79 5.21 14.78
CA VAL A 36 2.61 6.06 15.66
C VAL A 36 2.80 5.33 16.98
N LEU A 37 4.06 5.07 17.34
CA LEU A 37 4.43 4.57 18.66
C LEU A 37 5.19 5.69 19.37
N ALA A 38 4.67 6.11 20.53
CA ALA A 38 5.26 7.17 21.31
C ALA A 38 5.56 6.70 22.73
N ALA A 39 6.72 7.10 23.26
CA ALA A 39 7.12 6.81 24.63
C ALA A 39 7.84 8.03 25.25
N LYS A 40 7.52 8.35 26.51
CA LYS A 40 8.26 9.38 27.27
C LYS A 40 9.68 8.96 27.66
N GLY A 41 10.00 7.68 27.51
CA GLY A 41 11.30 7.08 27.83
C GLY A 41 11.89 6.33 26.64
N THR A 42 12.54 5.21 26.91
CA THR A 42 13.07 4.32 25.88
C THR A 42 11.96 3.64 25.09
N LEU A 43 12.17 3.48 23.79
CA LEU A 43 11.28 2.74 22.89
C LEU A 43 12.09 1.63 22.21
N THR A 44 11.68 0.38 22.40
CA THR A 44 12.27 -0.77 21.73
C THR A 44 11.21 -1.51 20.92
N LEU A 45 11.39 -1.58 19.60
CA LEU A 45 10.58 -2.38 18.70
C LEU A 45 11.26 -3.74 18.46
N GLN A 46 10.81 -4.75 19.20
CA GLN A 46 11.26 -6.15 19.01
C GLN A 46 10.34 -6.95 18.06
N GLY A 47 9.12 -6.45 17.85
CA GLY A 47 8.12 -7.03 16.95
C GLY A 47 8.19 -6.48 15.54
N ASN A 48 7.18 -6.80 14.73
CA ASN A 48 7.09 -6.31 13.35
C ASN A 48 5.95 -5.32 13.17
N ILE A 49 6.17 -4.31 12.34
CA ILE A 49 5.15 -3.38 11.87
C ILE A 49 5.09 -3.48 10.36
N GLN A 50 3.90 -3.74 9.82
CA GLN A 50 3.65 -3.63 8.39
C GLN A 50 2.59 -2.57 8.14
N ALA A 51 2.93 -1.61 7.30
CA ALA A 51 2.00 -0.65 6.73
C ALA A 51 2.23 -0.61 5.22
N ASN A 52 2.06 -1.75 4.55
CA ASN A 52 2.22 -1.86 3.10
C ASN A 52 0.95 -1.43 2.37
N GLY A 53 1.09 -0.93 1.15
CA GLY A 53 -0.05 -0.79 0.24
C GLY A 53 -0.55 -2.14 -0.28
N GLY A 54 -1.83 -2.20 -0.64
CA GLY A 54 -2.46 -3.37 -1.25
C GLY A 54 -2.21 -3.42 -2.76
N ASN A 55 -2.24 -4.62 -3.34
CA ASN A 55 -2.04 -4.79 -4.78
C ASN A 55 -3.27 -4.31 -5.57
N GLY A 56 -3.04 -3.75 -6.75
CA GLY A 56 -4.10 -3.53 -7.73
C GLY A 56 -4.57 -4.85 -8.33
N ALA A 57 -5.84 -4.93 -8.71
CA ALA A 57 -6.40 -6.11 -9.36
C ALA A 57 -6.03 -6.12 -10.85
N SER A 58 -5.74 -7.30 -11.39
CA SER A 58 -5.72 -7.47 -12.84
C SER A 58 -7.12 -7.24 -13.43
N ALA A 59 -7.15 -6.75 -14.65
CA ALA A 59 -8.38 -6.67 -15.41
C ALA A 59 -8.84 -8.05 -15.90
N PHE A 60 -10.08 -8.13 -16.39
CA PHE A 60 -10.66 -9.35 -16.94
C PHE A 60 -11.45 -9.04 -18.21
N ASP A 61 -11.08 -9.71 -19.30
CA ASP A 61 -11.82 -9.71 -20.57
C ASP A 61 -12.70 -10.97 -20.63
N GLY A 62 -13.94 -10.85 -20.18
CA GLY A 62 -14.90 -11.95 -20.17
C GLY A 62 -15.76 -12.07 -21.43
N ASN A 63 -15.74 -11.06 -22.31
CA ASN A 63 -16.60 -11.00 -23.50
C ASN A 63 -15.81 -11.04 -24.82
N GLY A 64 -14.48 -11.06 -24.77
CA GLY A 64 -13.59 -11.03 -25.94
C GLY A 64 -13.62 -9.69 -26.66
N GLY A 65 -13.93 -8.61 -25.93
CA GLY A 65 -14.24 -7.29 -26.45
C GLY A 65 -13.03 -6.35 -26.48
N ASN A 66 -13.17 -5.21 -25.80
CA ASN A 66 -12.13 -4.18 -25.76
C ASN A 66 -10.95 -4.60 -24.85
N GLY A 67 -9.93 -3.76 -24.75
CA GLY A 67 -8.91 -3.93 -23.71
C GLY A 67 -9.40 -3.35 -22.37
N GLU A 68 -9.02 -3.97 -21.26
CA GLU A 68 -9.28 -3.48 -19.91
C GLU A 68 -7.96 -3.27 -19.15
N GLY A 69 -7.84 -2.09 -18.53
CA GLY A 69 -6.65 -1.68 -17.81
C GLY A 69 -6.60 -2.32 -16.43
N GLY A 70 -5.42 -2.79 -16.03
CA GLY A 70 -5.17 -3.24 -14.66
C GLY A 70 -5.28 -2.09 -13.64
N GLY A 71 -5.53 -2.43 -12.38
CA GLY A 71 -5.56 -1.46 -11.30
C GLY A 71 -4.17 -1.07 -10.80
N GLY A 72 -4.00 0.19 -10.39
CA GLY A 72 -2.78 0.66 -9.75
C GLY A 72 -2.59 0.07 -8.35
N GLY A 73 -1.34 -0.19 -7.96
CA GLY A 73 -1.01 -0.64 -6.60
C GLY A 73 -1.15 0.47 -5.56
N GLY A 74 -1.58 0.17 -4.34
CA GLY A 74 -1.67 1.16 -3.26
C GLY A 74 -0.30 1.62 -2.75
N GLY A 75 -0.19 2.86 -2.30
CA GLY A 75 1.02 3.40 -1.69
C GLY A 75 1.26 2.83 -0.29
N GLY A 76 2.53 2.73 0.12
CA GLY A 76 2.92 2.36 1.46
C GLY A 76 2.50 3.38 2.53
N GLY A 77 2.46 2.93 3.77
CA GLY A 77 2.04 3.64 4.97
C GLY A 77 3.10 4.52 5.61
N ILE A 78 2.76 5.09 6.76
CA ILE A 78 3.67 5.87 7.59
C ILE A 78 3.86 5.15 8.92
N VAL A 79 5.11 4.91 9.31
CA VAL A 79 5.45 4.41 10.63
C VAL A 79 6.34 5.45 11.32
N ARG A 80 5.86 6.00 12.43
CA ARG A 80 6.60 6.98 13.24
C ARG A 80 6.90 6.43 14.63
N LEU A 81 8.17 6.39 14.99
CA LEU A 81 8.61 6.13 16.35
C LEU A 81 9.04 7.44 16.98
N LEU A 82 8.45 7.77 18.12
CA LEU A 82 8.69 9.02 18.83
C LEU A 82 9.08 8.72 20.27
N ALA A 83 10.28 9.15 20.69
CA ALA A 83 10.78 8.87 22.03
C ALA A 83 11.72 9.96 22.56
N SER A 84 11.99 9.94 23.87
CA SER A 84 12.97 10.86 24.50
C SER A 84 14.42 10.42 24.32
N SER A 85 14.63 9.18 23.89
CA SER A 85 15.91 8.62 23.44
C SER A 85 15.75 7.94 22.09
N SER A 86 16.83 7.74 21.34
CA SER A 86 16.80 7.04 20.05
C SER A 86 16.08 5.68 20.13
N PRO A 87 15.00 5.46 19.36
CA PRO A 87 14.32 4.17 19.32
C PRO A 87 15.23 3.03 18.86
N SER A 88 15.21 1.90 19.55
CA SER A 88 15.91 0.68 19.14
C SER A 88 14.96 -0.23 18.36
N VAL A 89 15.34 -0.61 17.14
CA VAL A 89 14.54 -1.52 16.31
C VAL A 89 15.34 -2.81 16.11
N THR A 90 14.89 -3.87 16.76
CA THR A 90 15.46 -5.22 16.61
C THR A 90 14.54 -6.17 15.84
N GLY A 91 13.26 -5.79 15.66
CA GLY A 91 12.35 -6.43 14.72
C GLY A 91 12.39 -5.78 13.34
N SER A 92 11.25 -5.74 12.63
CA SER A 92 11.16 -5.17 11.27
C SER A 92 10.06 -4.12 11.11
N VAL A 93 10.31 -3.16 10.22
CA VAL A 93 9.31 -2.17 9.78
C VAL A 93 9.23 -2.23 8.26
N GLN A 94 8.02 -2.42 7.75
CA GLN A 94 7.74 -2.51 6.33
C GLN A 94 6.70 -1.48 5.91
N VAL A 95 7.04 -0.65 4.93
CA VAL A 95 6.18 0.40 4.36
C VAL A 95 6.19 0.35 2.83
N LEU A 96 6.13 -0.85 2.24
CA LEU A 96 6.20 -1.01 0.78
C LEU A 96 4.91 -0.56 0.10
N GLY A 97 4.99 -0.17 -1.16
CA GLY A 97 3.81 -0.06 -2.03
C GLY A 97 3.33 -1.44 -2.50
N GLY A 98 2.08 -1.50 -2.95
CA GLY A 98 1.50 -2.68 -3.61
C GLY A 98 1.84 -2.75 -5.09
N SER A 99 1.78 -3.96 -5.66
CA SER A 99 2.02 -4.19 -7.09
C SER A 99 0.85 -3.69 -7.95
N ALA A 100 1.14 -3.39 -9.23
CA ALA A 100 0.11 -3.11 -10.22
C ALA A 100 -0.59 -4.40 -10.67
N GLY A 101 -1.83 -4.29 -11.12
CA GLY A 101 -2.56 -5.33 -11.84
C GLY A 101 -2.21 -5.36 -13.32
N ALA A 102 -2.39 -6.52 -13.96
CA ALA A 102 -2.19 -6.67 -15.40
C ALA A 102 -3.42 -6.19 -16.19
N ALA A 103 -3.20 -5.75 -17.42
CA ALA A 103 -4.28 -5.50 -18.38
C ALA A 103 -4.82 -6.83 -18.98
N ALA A 104 -6.02 -6.78 -19.54
CA ALA A 104 -6.66 -7.87 -20.28
C ALA A 104 -7.13 -7.35 -21.66
N GLY A 105 -7.35 -8.28 -22.60
CA GLY A 105 -7.70 -7.97 -23.99
C GLY A 105 -6.54 -7.40 -24.82
N SER A 106 -6.75 -7.27 -26.13
CA SER A 106 -5.75 -6.71 -27.07
C SER A 106 -6.45 -5.82 -28.10
N THR A 107 -6.53 -4.52 -27.82
CA THR A 107 -7.11 -3.54 -28.74
C THR A 107 -6.41 -2.18 -28.64
N THR A 108 -6.73 -1.27 -29.55
CA THR A 108 -6.21 0.10 -29.59
C THR A 108 -6.82 1.03 -28.53
N SER A 109 -7.83 0.59 -27.78
CA SER A 109 -8.53 1.38 -26.76
C SER A 109 -8.76 0.55 -25.49
N VAL A 110 -8.25 1.05 -24.36
CA VAL A 110 -8.32 0.39 -23.06
C VAL A 110 -9.25 1.14 -22.13
N VAL A 111 -10.25 0.45 -21.57
CA VAL A 111 -11.06 1.00 -20.46
C VAL A 111 -10.15 1.09 -19.23
N ALA A 112 -10.02 2.29 -18.68
CA ALA A 112 -9.11 2.55 -17.58
C ALA A 112 -9.45 1.71 -16.33
N GLY A 113 -8.42 1.17 -15.68
CA GLY A 113 -8.54 0.60 -14.34
C GLY A 113 -8.73 1.68 -13.26
N GLY A 114 -8.78 1.25 -12.00
CA GLY A 114 -8.74 2.13 -10.83
C GLY A 114 -7.31 2.48 -10.41
N GLY A 115 -7.08 3.73 -10.00
CA GLY A 115 -5.82 4.12 -9.36
C GLY A 115 -5.71 3.58 -7.94
N GLY A 116 -4.48 3.39 -7.45
CA GLY A 116 -4.22 2.95 -6.08
C GLY A 116 -4.41 4.06 -5.05
N GLY A 117 -4.76 3.69 -3.81
CA GLY A 117 -4.81 4.63 -2.69
C GLY A 117 -3.44 5.16 -2.31
N ALA A 118 -3.36 6.38 -1.78
CA ALA A 118 -2.12 7.02 -1.33
C ALA A 118 -2.21 7.44 0.14
N CYS A 119 -1.13 7.28 0.91
CA CYS A 119 -1.03 7.84 2.26
C CYS A 119 0.38 8.34 2.59
N GLY A 120 1.36 7.44 2.78
CA GLY A 120 2.78 7.76 2.92
C GLY A 120 3.47 7.75 1.56
N GLY A 121 3.27 6.69 0.79
CA GLY A 121 3.68 6.61 -0.60
C GLY A 121 2.58 7.06 -1.55
N ASN A 122 2.98 7.38 -2.78
CA ASN A 122 2.05 7.62 -3.88
C ASN A 122 1.37 6.31 -4.29
N GLY A 123 0.06 6.37 -4.56
CA GLY A 123 -0.66 5.29 -5.22
C GLY A 123 -0.22 5.15 -6.69
N GLY A 124 -0.31 3.92 -7.20
CA GLY A 124 -0.04 3.59 -8.59
C GLY A 124 -1.12 4.11 -9.53
N ALA A 125 -0.72 4.48 -10.73
CA ALA A 125 -1.61 4.91 -11.79
C ALA A 125 -2.39 3.70 -12.37
N PRO A 126 -3.64 3.92 -12.84
CA PRO A 126 -4.38 2.88 -13.53
C PRO A 126 -3.76 2.55 -14.90
N GLY A 127 -3.99 1.33 -15.37
CA GLY A 127 -3.73 0.99 -16.77
C GLY A 127 -4.72 1.70 -17.68
N THR A 128 -4.23 2.30 -18.77
CA THR A 128 -5.03 3.07 -19.74
C THR A 128 -4.51 2.82 -21.16
N THR A 129 -5.14 3.44 -22.16
CA THR A 129 -4.65 3.35 -23.54
C THR A 129 -3.22 3.91 -23.64
N GLY A 130 -2.26 3.06 -23.98
CA GLY A 130 -0.86 3.44 -24.14
C GLY A 130 -0.02 3.49 -22.85
N ALA A 131 -0.59 3.12 -21.70
CA ALA A 131 0.16 3.05 -20.44
C ALA A 131 -0.29 1.88 -19.57
N SER A 132 0.67 1.08 -19.10
CA SER A 132 0.42 0.03 -18.11
C SER A 132 0.12 0.62 -16.73
N ALA A 133 -0.64 -0.10 -15.93
CA ALA A 133 -0.80 0.23 -14.52
C ALA A 133 0.56 0.25 -13.82
N SER A 134 0.73 1.12 -12.83
CA SER A 134 1.97 1.21 -12.06
C SER A 134 1.80 0.72 -10.62
N ALA A 135 2.90 0.28 -10.02
CA ALA A 135 2.95 -0.07 -8.62
C ALA A 135 2.86 1.20 -7.75
N GLY A 136 2.38 1.04 -6.52
CA GLY A 136 2.48 2.08 -5.51
C GLY A 136 3.93 2.27 -5.06
N SER A 137 4.24 3.47 -4.58
CA SER A 137 5.55 3.76 -3.99
C SER A 137 5.59 3.36 -2.51
N ALA A 138 6.78 3.09 -1.99
CA ALA A 138 6.98 2.92 -0.55
C ALA A 138 6.61 4.21 0.20
N GLY A 139 6.15 4.05 1.45
CA GLY A 139 5.87 5.14 2.36
C GLY A 139 7.06 5.47 3.26
N TYR A 140 6.81 5.96 4.47
CA TYR A 140 7.83 6.55 5.31
C TYR A 140 8.01 5.82 6.63
N PHE A 141 9.27 5.54 6.98
CA PHE A 141 9.66 5.16 8.33
C PHE A 141 10.45 6.31 8.97
N ILE A 142 9.91 6.89 10.03
CA ILE A 142 10.41 8.11 10.67
C ILE A 142 10.72 7.82 12.13
N GLN A 143 11.91 8.15 12.57
CA GLN A 143 12.27 8.15 13.98
C GLN A 143 12.49 9.60 14.43
N THR A 144 11.75 10.02 15.46
CA THR A 144 11.88 11.34 16.07
C THR A 144 12.37 11.17 17.51
N VAL A 145 13.44 11.89 17.85
CA VAL A 145 13.90 12.03 19.23
C VAL A 145 13.54 13.43 19.70
N ALA A 146 12.77 13.53 20.78
CA ALA A 146 12.35 14.81 21.36
C ALA A 146 12.40 14.72 22.89
N PRO A 147 12.95 15.72 23.60
CA PRO A 147 13.08 15.67 25.08
C PRO A 147 11.73 15.49 25.81
N ALA A 148 10.66 16.06 25.26
CA ALA A 148 9.29 15.92 25.74
C ALA A 148 8.41 15.45 24.57
N PRO A 149 8.43 14.14 24.24
CA PRO A 149 7.71 13.61 23.09
C PRO A 149 6.19 13.78 23.21
N GLU A 150 5.65 13.87 24.43
CA GLU A 150 4.23 14.16 24.67
C GLU A 150 3.76 15.49 24.06
N ASN A 151 4.64 16.50 23.97
CA ASN A 151 4.29 17.82 23.45
C ASN A 151 4.16 17.83 21.91
N LEU A 152 4.45 16.71 21.24
CA LEU A 152 4.36 16.54 19.79
C LEU A 152 3.16 15.71 19.34
N LEU A 153 2.27 15.37 20.28
CA LEU A 153 1.05 14.57 20.04
C LEU A 153 -0.24 15.38 20.21
N GLU A 154 -0.13 16.69 20.43
CA GLU A 154 -1.26 17.62 20.61
C GLU A 154 -1.87 18.09 19.28
#